data_AF-A0A0Q2QT97-F1
#
_entry.id   AF-A0A0Q2QT97-F1
#
_cell.length_a   1.000
_cell.length_b   1.000
_cell.length_c   1.000
_cell.angle_alpha   90.00
_cell.angle_beta   90.00
_cell.angle_gamma   90.00
#
_symmetry.space_group_name_H-M   'P 1'
#
loop_
_entity.id
_entity.type
_entity.pdbx_description
1 polymer ?
#
loop_
_entity_poly.entity_id
_entity_poly.type
_entity_poly.pdbx_seq_one_letter_code
_entity_poly.pdbx_strand_id
1 'polypeptide(L)'
;MDGVRNTTRIQVYIDASVALDVEKIGVPVNDFTVFELFQNNNVGRVVYDEVRVKIDGVFTQDEIKLLYLAGRKKLSEPANFRQIFSPLIDLTRDRATFYAGLEVSTSNPSGYVPVPESAVNMSITSAPRLKSDYTNADFYYQGHYWYQAQKIQFNLPIQFETVREQGGFSKEILLDEDKKTFVYEKEFKVTNPTAARLNVIYSVDPTALGFSVLQFPQFELDGINMVSWQPQNSTSLYLIRTDTLEPGEISMHWIKSIWTISKEELEFPAKLEDFRNILDWQTAQKLAENAAKGKSDTYVRVIKIDSNADVSNVTVLVPLKDVEDESDVVEAVALTGSRETLQVEKLEDGKIVVKVPADAFVSGHAEIKVFYNKETSWWKSILDKIRSLMAKIKAMFFGGG
;
A
#
# COMPACT_ATOMS: atom_id res chain seq x y z
N MET A 1 23.87 67.89 5.77
CA MET A 1 23.08 66.65 5.64
C MET A 1 23.41 66.08 4.27
N ASP A 2 24.37 65.16 4.21
CA ASP A 2 24.80 64.55 2.95
C ASP A 2 23.79 63.48 2.55
N GLY A 3 23.11 63.71 1.43
CA GLY A 3 22.19 62.74 0.85
C GLY A 3 22.97 61.55 0.31
N VAL A 4 22.69 60.35 0.84
CA VAL A 4 23.17 59.08 0.29
C VAL A 4 22.69 58.99 -1.16
N ARG A 5 23.61 59.12 -2.12
CA ARG A 5 23.32 58.92 -3.54
C ARG A 5 23.25 57.41 -3.78
N ASN A 6 22.10 56.89 -4.19
CA ASN A 6 21.99 55.50 -4.66
C ASN A 6 22.85 55.33 -5.92
N THR A 7 23.96 54.61 -5.78
CA THR A 7 24.81 54.17 -6.89
C THR A 7 24.48 52.74 -7.27
N THR A 8 24.42 52.47 -8.58
CA THR A 8 24.26 51.14 -9.15
C THR A 8 25.58 50.77 -9.83
N ARG A 9 26.15 49.62 -9.46
CA ARG A 9 27.35 49.07 -10.09
C ARG A 9 26.96 48.08 -11.17
N ILE A 10 27.48 48.24 -12.37
CA ILE A 10 27.25 47.37 -13.52
C ILE A 10 28.57 46.68 -13.85
N GLN A 11 28.56 45.36 -13.84
CA GLN A 11 29.71 44.54 -14.20
C GLN A 11 29.37 43.65 -15.40
N VAL A 12 30.23 43.67 -16.42
CA VAL A 12 30.14 42.77 -17.56
C VAL A 12 31.33 41.83 -17.52
N TYR A 13 31.05 40.54 -17.64
CA TYR A 13 32.05 39.50 -17.63
C TYR A 13 32.14 38.87 -19.02
N ILE A 14 33.35 38.78 -19.57
CA ILE A 14 33.67 38.02 -20.78
C ILE A 14 34.69 36.97 -20.36
N ASP A 15 34.43 35.70 -20.69
CA ASP A 15 35.29 34.59 -20.29
C ASP A 15 35.57 34.53 -18.76
N ALA A 16 34.53 34.76 -17.94
CA ALA A 16 34.60 34.90 -16.48
C ALA A 16 35.54 35.99 -15.94
N SER A 17 36.06 36.87 -16.80
CA SER A 17 36.88 38.00 -16.42
C SER A 17 36.07 39.29 -16.54
N VAL A 18 36.27 40.22 -15.61
CA VAL A 18 35.60 41.53 -15.65
C VAL A 18 36.10 42.28 -16.88
N ALA A 19 35.23 42.43 -17.88
CA ALA A 19 35.50 43.19 -19.08
C ALA A 19 35.07 44.65 -18.92
N LEU A 20 34.08 44.91 -18.07
CA LEU A 20 33.59 46.24 -17.75
C LEU A 20 33.14 46.30 -16.29
N ASP A 21 33.51 47.37 -15.59
CA ASP A 21 33.03 47.68 -14.25
C ASP A 21 32.75 49.18 -14.15
N VAL A 22 31.48 49.55 -14.04
CA VAL A 22 31.05 50.95 -14.05
C VAL A 22 30.11 51.20 -12.89
N GLU A 23 30.39 52.25 -12.13
CA GLU A 23 29.48 52.79 -11.13
C GLU A 23 28.67 53.95 -11.72
N LYS A 24 27.34 53.87 -11.66
CA LYS A 24 26.44 54.92 -12.14
C LYS A 24 25.53 55.42 -11.03
N ILE A 25 25.41 56.73 -10.91
CA ILE A 25 24.45 57.39 -10.01
C ILE A 25 23.09 57.48 -10.72
N GLY A 26 22.02 57.01 -10.07
CA GLY A 26 20.64 57.30 -10.50
C GLY A 26 20.13 56.50 -11.70
N VAL A 27 20.51 55.23 -11.86
CA VAL A 27 19.91 54.35 -12.87
C VAL A 27 18.62 53.73 -12.29
N PRO A 28 17.42 54.09 -12.79
CA PRO A 28 16.21 53.38 -12.42
C PRO A 28 16.25 51.97 -13.02
N VAL A 29 16.18 50.94 -12.18
CA VAL A 29 15.97 49.56 -12.61
C VAL A 29 14.46 49.36 -12.68
N ASN A 30 13.90 49.32 -13.89
CA ASN A 30 12.50 48.95 -14.07
C ASN A 30 12.39 47.43 -13.99
N ASP A 31 11.39 46.92 -13.28
CA ASP A 31 11.10 45.49 -13.24
C ASP A 31 10.73 45.01 -14.65
N PHE A 32 11.47 44.02 -15.17
CA PHE A 32 11.24 43.46 -16.49
C PHE A 32 10.38 42.19 -16.39
N THR A 33 9.27 42.15 -17.11
CA THR A 33 8.39 40.96 -17.21
C THR A 33 8.67 40.08 -18.43
N VAL A 34 9.39 40.59 -19.45
CA VAL A 34 9.71 39.87 -20.69
C VAL A 34 11.13 40.21 -21.16
N PHE A 35 11.92 39.19 -21.49
CA PHE A 35 13.23 39.31 -22.14
C PHE A 35 13.15 38.75 -23.56
N GLU A 36 13.38 39.59 -24.57
CA GLU A 36 13.38 39.18 -25.98
C GLU A 36 14.81 39.22 -26.53
N LEU A 37 15.21 38.16 -27.23
CA LEU A 37 16.49 38.08 -27.95
C LEU A 37 16.23 38.38 -29.43
N PHE A 38 16.60 39.56 -29.88
CA PHE A 38 16.46 39.98 -31.28
C PHE A 38 17.82 39.97 -31.99
N GLN A 39 17.90 39.28 -33.14
CA GLN A 39 19.05 39.38 -34.02
C GLN A 39 18.80 40.48 -35.07
N ASN A 40 19.61 41.54 -35.03
CA ASN A 40 19.56 42.58 -36.06
C ASN A 40 20.18 42.05 -37.37
N ASN A 41 19.45 42.18 -38.48
CA ASN A 41 19.76 41.62 -39.80
C ASN A 41 21.12 42.07 -40.40
N ASN A 42 21.79 43.05 -39.80
CA ASN A 42 23.07 43.60 -40.25
C ASN A 42 24.31 42.94 -39.59
N VAL A 43 24.12 41.95 -38.72
CA VAL A 43 25.20 41.18 -38.09
C VAL A 43 25.04 39.71 -38.49
N GLY A 44 26.14 39.05 -38.88
CA GLY A 44 26.14 37.64 -39.27
C GLY A 44 25.49 36.72 -38.21
N ARG A 45 25.24 35.45 -38.55
CA ARG A 45 24.56 34.48 -37.68
C ARG A 45 25.15 34.49 -36.26
N VAL A 46 24.35 34.93 -35.28
CA VAL A 46 24.66 34.79 -33.85
C VAL A 46 24.05 33.47 -33.36
N VAL A 47 24.83 32.66 -32.66
CA VAL A 47 24.36 31.44 -32.01
C VAL A 47 24.37 31.70 -30.51
N TYR A 48 23.21 31.54 -29.87
CA TYR A 48 23.06 31.61 -28.43
C TYR A 48 23.04 30.19 -27.87
N ASP A 49 23.79 29.96 -26.81
CA ASP A 49 23.79 28.71 -26.05
C ASP A 49 23.70 29.06 -24.55
N GLU A 50 22.80 28.39 -23.82
CA GLU A 50 22.51 28.58 -22.39
C GLU A 50 22.30 30.03 -21.87
N VAL A 51 21.21 30.69 -22.27
CA VAL A 51 20.82 32.00 -21.71
C VAL A 51 20.16 31.84 -20.33
N ARG A 52 20.68 32.55 -19.31
CA ARG A 52 20.22 32.45 -17.92
C ARG A 52 20.00 33.84 -17.30
N VAL A 53 18.97 33.96 -16.48
CA VAL A 53 18.65 35.16 -15.71
C VAL A 53 18.50 34.78 -14.24
N LYS A 54 19.20 35.50 -13.34
CA LYS A 54 19.01 35.40 -11.89
C LYS A 54 18.02 36.48 -11.49
N ILE A 55 16.83 36.08 -11.04
CA ILE A 55 15.72 37.00 -10.74
C ILE A 55 16.00 37.75 -9.42
N ASP A 56 16.67 37.09 -8.47
CA ASP A 56 17.02 37.67 -7.16
C ASP A 56 18.54 37.79 -6.96
N GLY A 57 19.04 39.01 -7.07
CA GLY A 57 20.42 39.38 -6.76
C GLY A 57 21.43 39.26 -7.90
N VAL A 58 22.69 39.59 -7.61
CA VAL A 58 23.80 39.61 -8.57
C VAL A 58 24.56 38.27 -8.52
N PHE A 59 25.10 37.82 -9.64
CA PHE A 59 26.07 36.72 -9.63
C PHE A 59 27.38 37.19 -8.98
N THR A 60 27.82 36.45 -7.97
CA THR A 60 29.15 36.60 -7.40
C THR A 60 30.22 36.19 -8.41
N GLN A 61 31.44 36.70 -8.24
CA GLN A 61 32.56 36.39 -9.14
C GLN A 61 32.85 34.88 -9.20
N ASP A 62 32.64 34.15 -8.10
CA ASP A 62 32.85 32.70 -8.05
C ASP A 62 31.73 31.94 -8.78
N GLU A 63 30.46 32.36 -8.66
CA GLU A 63 29.36 31.81 -9.45
C GLU A 63 29.60 32.01 -10.96
N ILE A 64 30.10 33.18 -11.37
CA ILE A 64 30.40 33.49 -12.77
C ILE A 64 31.53 32.59 -13.29
N LYS A 65 32.58 32.38 -12.50
CA LYS A 65 33.66 31.45 -12.84
C LYS A 65 33.12 30.02 -12.95
N LEU A 66 32.28 29.57 -12.02
CA LEU A 66 31.68 28.23 -12.09
C LEU A 66 30.80 28.03 -13.32
N LEU A 67 29.95 29.02 -13.66
CA LEU A 67 29.11 28.99 -14.85
C LEU A 67 29.93 28.99 -16.14
N TYR A 68 30.98 29.81 -16.21
CA TYR A 68 31.89 29.83 -17.35
C TYR A 68 32.61 28.49 -17.54
N LEU A 69 33.06 27.87 -16.45
CA LEU A 69 33.72 26.56 -16.50
C LEU A 69 32.76 25.44 -16.89
N ALA A 70 31.51 25.48 -16.40
CA ALA A 70 30.45 24.58 -16.83
C ALA A 70 30.21 24.70 -18.34
N GLY A 71 30.13 25.92 -18.87
CA GLY A 71 30.00 26.17 -20.31
C GLY A 71 31.24 25.77 -21.14
N ARG A 72 32.47 25.95 -20.62
CA ARG A 72 33.72 25.59 -21.32
C ARG A 72 33.98 24.09 -21.38
N LYS A 73 33.58 23.32 -20.36
CA LYS A 73 33.91 21.89 -20.27
C LYS A 73 33.12 21.00 -21.25
N LYS A 74 32.44 21.58 -22.25
CA LYS A 74 31.53 20.86 -23.17
C LYS A 74 30.64 19.89 -22.38
N LEU A 75 30.02 20.39 -21.30
CA LEU A 75 28.83 19.74 -20.75
C LEU A 75 27.67 19.75 -21.78
N SER A 76 27.88 20.38 -22.94
CA SER A 76 26.96 20.66 -24.02
C SER A 76 26.69 19.50 -24.99
N GLU A 77 27.25 18.30 -24.79
CA GLU A 77 26.69 17.14 -25.49
C GLU A 77 25.50 16.60 -24.68
N PRO A 78 24.31 16.48 -25.29
CA PRO A 78 23.13 16.02 -24.58
C PRO A 78 23.37 14.60 -24.07
N ALA A 79 23.49 14.46 -22.75
CA ALA A 79 23.47 13.17 -22.11
C ALA A 79 22.10 12.54 -22.31
N ASN A 80 22.08 11.33 -22.86
CA ASN A 80 20.83 10.60 -23.06
C ASN A 80 20.54 9.78 -21.79
N PHE A 81 19.39 10.06 -21.18
CA PHE A 81 18.88 9.36 -20.02
C PHE A 81 17.87 8.30 -20.46
N ARG A 82 18.12 7.06 -20.08
CA ARG A 82 17.19 5.95 -20.29
C ARG A 82 16.94 5.20 -18.99
N GLN A 83 15.67 5.03 -18.65
CA GLN A 83 15.28 4.09 -17.60
C GLN A 83 15.44 2.66 -18.11
N ILE A 84 16.26 1.86 -17.43
CA ILE A 84 16.51 0.45 -17.76
C ILE A 84 15.73 -0.49 -16.84
N PHE A 85 15.30 0.00 -15.67
CA PHE A 85 14.49 -0.77 -14.73
C PHE A 85 13.51 0.14 -13.99
N SER A 86 12.24 -0.25 -13.97
CA SER A 86 11.19 0.42 -13.20
C SER A 86 11.14 -0.14 -11.78
N PRO A 87 11.19 0.71 -10.74
CA PRO A 87 11.08 0.24 -9.37
C PRO A 87 9.68 -0.35 -9.15
N LEU A 88 9.64 -1.56 -8.59
CA LEU A 88 8.44 -2.20 -8.08
C LEU A 88 8.25 -1.76 -6.62
N ILE A 89 7.39 -0.77 -6.40
CA ILE A 89 7.08 -0.18 -5.10
C ILE A 89 6.02 -1.04 -4.41
N ASP A 90 6.47 -1.83 -3.44
CA ASP A 90 5.66 -2.71 -2.60
C ASP A 90 4.89 -1.90 -1.55
N LEU A 91 3.57 -1.76 -1.76
CA LEU A 91 2.66 -0.98 -0.92
C LEU A 91 2.31 -1.68 0.40
N THR A 92 2.71 -2.93 0.60
CA THR A 92 2.52 -3.64 1.87
C THR A 92 3.51 -3.20 2.95
N ARG A 93 4.54 -2.42 2.57
CA ARG A 93 5.56 -1.88 3.49
C ARG A 93 5.12 -0.55 4.10
N ASP A 94 5.83 -0.13 5.14
CA ASP A 94 5.61 1.18 5.79
C ASP A 94 6.61 2.25 5.37
N ARG A 95 7.90 1.92 5.45
CA ARG A 95 8.99 2.77 4.98
C ARG A 95 10.01 1.92 4.25
N ALA A 96 10.29 2.28 3.01
CA ALA A 96 11.21 1.53 2.18
C ALA A 96 11.92 2.44 1.17
N THR A 97 13.09 1.99 0.73
CA THR A 97 13.80 2.57 -0.41
C THR A 97 13.77 1.57 -1.55
N PHE A 98 13.20 1.98 -2.67
CA PHE A 98 13.20 1.22 -3.91
C PHE A 98 14.24 1.82 -4.86
N TYR A 99 14.59 1.11 -5.92
CA TYR A 99 15.65 1.55 -6.82
C TYR A 99 15.18 1.57 -8.26
N ALA A 100 15.25 2.75 -8.89
CA ALA A 100 15.11 2.89 -10.33
C ALA A 100 16.47 2.64 -10.99
N GLY A 101 16.52 1.70 -11.94
CA GLY A 101 17.75 1.49 -12.71
C GLY A 101 17.79 2.46 -13.87
N LEU A 102 18.83 3.27 -13.93
CA LEU A 102 19.02 4.30 -14.95
C LEU A 102 20.32 4.06 -15.72
N GLU A 103 20.32 4.42 -16.99
CA GLU A 103 21.48 4.48 -17.86
C GLU A 103 21.63 5.91 -18.40
N VAL A 104 22.82 6.47 -18.25
CA VAL A 104 23.20 7.75 -18.84
C VAL A 104 24.34 7.52 -19.81
N SER A 105 24.19 8.03 -21.03
CA SER A 105 25.16 7.82 -22.10
C SER A 105 25.42 9.08 -22.91
N THR A 106 26.59 9.13 -23.54
CA THR A 106 27.01 10.19 -24.45
C THR A 106 27.58 9.59 -25.74
N SER A 107 27.46 10.31 -26.85
CA SER A 107 28.06 9.96 -28.14
C SER A 107 29.58 10.09 -28.16
N ASN A 108 30.16 10.89 -27.27
CA ASN A 108 31.59 11.17 -27.22
C ASN A 108 32.33 10.20 -26.29
N PRO A 109 33.25 9.36 -26.78
CA PRO A 109 34.02 8.42 -25.95
C PRO A 109 34.90 9.10 -24.88
N SER A 110 35.20 10.39 -25.04
CA SER A 110 35.93 11.21 -24.06
C SER A 110 35.03 12.20 -23.31
N GLY A 111 33.70 12.09 -23.48
CA GLY A 111 32.72 12.96 -22.87
C GLY A 111 32.51 12.70 -21.37
N TYR A 112 31.71 13.56 -20.76
CA TYR A 112 31.29 13.44 -19.37
C TYR A 112 29.81 13.14 -19.29
N VAL A 113 29.43 12.23 -18.39
CA VAL A 113 28.03 11.92 -18.10
C VAL A 113 27.68 12.37 -16.68
N PRO A 114 26.52 13.03 -16.50
CA PRO A 114 26.04 13.42 -15.19
C PRO A 114 25.50 12.20 -14.42
N VAL A 115 25.86 12.10 -13.14
CA VAL A 115 25.35 11.09 -12.21
C VAL A 115 24.90 11.79 -10.94
N PRO A 116 23.63 11.63 -10.51
CA PRO A 116 23.14 12.21 -9.26
C PRO A 116 23.98 11.74 -8.06
N GLU A 117 24.18 12.62 -7.09
CA GLU A 117 24.93 12.25 -5.86
C GLU A 117 24.30 11.08 -5.10
N SER A 118 22.97 10.95 -5.15
CA SER A 118 22.23 9.87 -4.50
C SER A 118 22.33 8.51 -5.21
N ALA A 119 22.97 8.44 -6.39
CA ALA A 119 23.10 7.21 -7.15
C ALA A 119 23.97 6.17 -6.40
N VAL A 120 23.53 4.91 -6.44
CA VAL A 120 24.20 3.76 -5.83
C VAL A 120 24.38 2.64 -6.86
N ASN A 121 25.19 1.62 -6.52
CA ASN A 121 25.44 0.44 -7.36
C ASN A 121 25.79 0.80 -8.81
N MET A 122 26.70 1.76 -8.99
CA MET A 122 27.16 2.19 -10.30
C MET A 122 27.87 1.04 -11.03
N SER A 123 27.57 0.84 -12.31
CA SER A 123 28.20 -0.18 -13.16
C SER A 123 29.67 0.08 -13.44
N ILE A 124 30.18 1.25 -13.05
CA ILE A 124 31.59 1.59 -13.16
C ILE A 124 32.08 2.07 -11.79
N THR A 125 33.06 1.35 -11.23
CA THR A 125 33.63 1.66 -9.92
C THR A 125 34.86 2.57 -10.00
N SER A 126 35.38 2.87 -11.20
CA SER A 126 36.68 3.52 -11.37
C SER A 126 36.75 4.66 -12.40
N ALA A 127 35.63 5.16 -12.95
CA ALA A 127 35.75 6.34 -13.82
C ALA A 127 36.18 7.57 -13.02
N PRO A 128 37.11 8.37 -13.57
CA PRO A 128 37.49 9.61 -12.93
C PRO A 128 36.32 10.58 -12.97
N ARG A 129 36.06 11.20 -11.81
CA ARG A 129 35.21 12.38 -11.73
C ARG A 129 35.92 13.55 -12.38
N LEU A 130 35.16 14.40 -13.02
CA LEU A 130 35.61 15.70 -13.46
C LEU A 130 36.10 16.46 -12.22
N LYS A 131 37.31 16.98 -12.26
CA LYS A 131 37.86 17.81 -11.18
C LYS A 131 37.76 19.29 -11.53
N SER A 132 37.62 20.12 -10.52
CA SER A 132 37.75 21.57 -10.63
C SER A 132 39.20 21.93 -10.93
N ASP A 133 39.43 22.78 -11.93
CA ASP A 133 40.78 23.20 -12.31
C ASP A 133 41.42 24.14 -11.27
N TYR A 134 40.62 24.68 -10.34
CA TYR A 134 41.06 25.64 -9.31
C TYR A 134 41.29 25.00 -7.94
N THR A 135 40.40 24.10 -7.54
CA THR A 135 40.45 23.47 -6.22
C THR A 135 40.94 22.04 -6.28
N ASN A 136 41.05 21.46 -7.47
CA ASN A 136 41.34 20.04 -7.70
C ASN A 136 40.35 19.07 -7.00
N ALA A 137 39.23 19.59 -6.49
CA ALA A 137 38.15 18.81 -5.89
C ALA A 137 37.20 18.29 -6.97
N ASP A 138 36.42 17.26 -6.65
CA ASP A 138 35.39 16.74 -7.56
C ASP A 138 34.39 17.84 -7.94
N PHE A 139 34.11 17.96 -9.23
CA PHE A 139 33.20 18.97 -9.77
C PHE A 139 31.76 18.51 -9.57
N TYR A 140 31.02 19.29 -8.80
CA TYR A 140 29.61 19.08 -8.47
C TYR A 140 28.77 20.26 -8.98
N TYR A 141 27.72 19.97 -9.73
CA TYR A 141 26.85 20.99 -10.31
C TYR A 141 25.42 20.48 -10.44
N GLN A 142 24.45 21.30 -10.01
CA GLN A 142 23.01 21.00 -10.09
C GLN A 142 22.61 19.62 -9.54
N GLY A 143 23.21 19.14 -8.45
CA GLY A 143 22.86 17.82 -7.89
C GLY A 143 23.70 16.65 -8.41
N HIS A 144 24.66 16.89 -9.32
CA HIS A 144 25.34 15.83 -10.06
C HIS A 144 26.86 15.93 -9.97
N TYR A 145 27.50 14.77 -9.86
CA TYR A 145 28.90 14.60 -10.21
C TYR A 145 29.01 14.24 -11.70
N TRP A 146 30.07 14.70 -12.34
CA TRP A 146 30.31 14.45 -13.75
C TRP A 146 31.44 13.43 -13.90
N TYR A 147 31.18 12.30 -14.54
CA TYR A 147 32.16 11.23 -14.69
C TYR A 147 32.61 11.14 -16.14
N GLN A 148 33.92 10.97 -16.36
CA GLN A 148 34.45 10.74 -17.71
C GLN A 148 34.17 9.30 -18.12
N ALA A 149 33.09 9.09 -18.87
CA ALA A 149 32.68 7.79 -19.35
C ALA A 149 31.73 7.96 -20.54
N GLN A 150 31.75 6.98 -21.45
CA GLN A 150 30.77 6.93 -22.55
C GLN A 150 29.37 6.56 -22.03
N LYS A 151 29.30 5.74 -20.97
CA LYS A 151 28.06 5.18 -20.45
C LYS A 151 28.21 4.79 -18.99
N ILE A 152 27.20 5.10 -18.17
CA ILE A 152 27.09 4.67 -16.78
C ILE A 152 25.68 4.16 -16.53
N GLN A 153 25.58 3.00 -15.90
CA GLN A 153 24.34 2.53 -15.30
C GLN A 153 24.43 2.69 -13.78
N PHE A 154 23.32 3.04 -13.14
CA PHE A 154 23.25 3.17 -11.69
C PHE A 154 21.83 2.93 -11.20
N ASN A 155 21.73 2.64 -9.91
CA ASN A 155 20.46 2.57 -9.21
C ASN A 155 20.22 3.88 -8.48
N LEU A 156 19.02 4.42 -8.61
CA LEU A 156 18.64 5.63 -7.93
C LEU A 156 17.58 5.33 -6.85
N PRO A 157 17.81 5.73 -5.59
CA PRO A 157 16.86 5.49 -4.51
C PRO A 157 15.59 6.32 -4.68
N ILE A 158 14.44 5.65 -4.59
CA ILE A 158 13.09 6.20 -4.52
C ILE A 158 12.57 5.95 -3.12
N GLN A 159 12.20 7.02 -2.43
CA GLN A 159 11.68 6.95 -1.07
C GLN A 159 10.19 6.70 -1.10
N PHE A 160 9.76 5.73 -0.30
CA PHE A 160 8.37 5.38 -0.06
C PHE A 160 8.08 5.46 1.43
N GLU A 161 6.96 6.10 1.78
CA GLU A 161 6.51 6.22 3.16
C GLU A 161 4.98 6.19 3.24
N THR A 162 4.44 5.38 4.14
CA THR A 162 3.04 5.44 4.57
C THR A 162 2.81 6.69 5.41
N VAL A 163 1.81 7.49 5.04
CA VAL A 163 1.39 8.69 5.77
C VAL A 163 0.31 8.35 6.79
N ARG A 164 -0.70 7.59 6.35
CA ARG A 164 -1.75 7.04 7.22
C ARG A 164 -2.23 5.72 6.66
N GLU A 165 -2.66 4.85 7.57
CA GLU A 165 -3.31 3.59 7.25
C GLU A 165 -4.53 3.47 8.16
N GLN A 166 -5.68 3.17 7.55
CA GLN A 166 -6.93 2.96 8.23
C GLN A 166 -7.52 1.61 7.83
N GLY A 167 -7.98 0.89 8.84
CA GLY A 167 -8.44 -0.47 8.67
C GLY A 167 -7.27 -1.44 8.53
N GLY A 168 -7.62 -2.66 8.14
CA GLY A 168 -6.70 -3.78 8.08
C GLY A 168 -7.50 -5.07 8.12
N PHE A 169 -6.96 -6.10 7.49
CA PHE A 169 -7.58 -7.43 7.51
C PHE A 169 -7.03 -8.18 8.72
N SER A 170 -7.85 -8.25 9.77
CA SER A 170 -7.51 -9.02 10.97
C SER A 170 -7.42 -10.50 10.63
N LYS A 171 -6.50 -11.21 11.28
CA LYS A 171 -6.42 -12.68 11.19
C LYS A 171 -7.62 -13.37 11.84
N GLU A 172 -8.33 -12.68 12.72
CA GLU A 172 -9.55 -13.18 13.35
C GLU A 172 -10.66 -12.15 13.22
N ILE A 173 -11.85 -12.62 12.84
CA ILE A 173 -12.99 -11.74 12.56
C ILE A 173 -14.24 -12.28 13.22
N LEU A 174 -14.81 -11.49 14.11
CA LEU A 174 -16.11 -11.76 14.68
C LEU A 174 -17.21 -11.40 13.67
N LEU A 175 -18.01 -12.38 13.24
CA LEU A 175 -19.19 -12.19 12.38
C LEU A 175 -20.47 -12.31 13.21
N ASP A 176 -20.74 -11.29 14.02
CA ASP A 176 -21.92 -11.18 14.90
C ASP A 176 -23.18 -10.63 14.21
N GLU A 177 -23.00 -9.92 13.10
CA GLU A 177 -24.04 -9.39 12.21
C GLU A 177 -24.18 -10.24 10.94
N ASP A 178 -25.32 -10.10 10.24
CA ASP A 178 -25.61 -10.84 9.00
C ASP A 178 -24.67 -10.44 7.86
N LYS A 179 -24.11 -9.22 7.90
CA LYS A 179 -23.17 -8.72 6.90
C LYS A 179 -22.19 -7.75 7.54
N LYS A 180 -20.89 -7.98 7.34
CA LYS A 180 -19.81 -7.06 7.70
C LYS A 180 -19.05 -6.59 6.48
N THR A 181 -18.66 -5.32 6.51
CA THR A 181 -17.84 -4.69 5.48
C THR A 181 -16.58 -4.14 6.12
N PHE A 182 -15.43 -4.56 5.60
CA PHE A 182 -14.11 -4.08 5.98
C PHE A 182 -13.59 -3.17 4.89
N VAL A 183 -13.13 -1.99 5.29
CA VAL A 183 -12.51 -1.02 4.38
C VAL A 183 -11.04 -0.91 4.77
N TYR A 184 -10.17 -1.24 3.82
CA TYR A 184 -8.74 -1.01 3.91
C TYR A 184 -8.42 0.25 3.11
N GLU A 185 -7.80 1.24 3.75
CA GLU A 185 -7.36 2.48 3.13
C GLU A 185 -5.94 2.81 3.58
N LYS A 186 -5.05 3.07 2.63
CA LYS A 186 -3.67 3.46 2.92
C LYS A 186 -3.26 4.62 2.04
N GLU A 187 -2.81 5.69 2.68
CA GLU A 187 -2.24 6.86 2.01
C GLU A 187 -0.72 6.81 2.15
N PHE A 188 -0.03 7.03 1.05
CA PHE A 188 1.41 6.95 1.00
C PHE A 188 2.00 8.05 0.12
N LYS A 189 3.26 8.35 0.40
CA LYS A 189 4.07 9.34 -0.30
C LYS A 189 5.18 8.63 -1.06
N VAL A 190 5.39 9.05 -2.29
CA VAL A 190 6.56 8.67 -3.09
C VAL A 190 7.30 9.93 -3.53
N THR A 191 8.63 9.88 -3.48
CA THR A 191 9.47 11.02 -3.86
C THR A 191 10.42 10.61 -4.98
N ASN A 192 10.36 11.33 -6.10
CA ASN A 192 11.34 11.26 -7.17
C ASN A 192 12.39 12.37 -6.97
N PRO A 193 13.58 12.06 -6.43
CA PRO A 193 14.59 13.08 -6.16
C PRO A 193 15.34 13.54 -7.42
N THR A 194 14.97 13.10 -8.62
CA THR A 194 15.75 13.34 -9.84
C THR A 194 15.24 14.48 -10.70
N ALA A 195 16.11 14.92 -11.61
CA ALA A 195 15.73 15.79 -12.73
C ALA A 195 15.07 15.04 -13.91
N ALA A 196 14.81 13.73 -13.77
CA ALA A 196 14.28 12.89 -14.84
C ALA A 196 12.89 12.33 -14.48
N ARG A 197 12.06 12.15 -15.51
CA ARG A 197 10.78 11.47 -15.39
C ARG A 197 11.01 9.96 -15.18
N LEU A 198 10.33 9.37 -14.21
CA LEU A 198 10.47 7.95 -13.87
C LEU A 198 9.13 7.22 -13.98
N ASN A 199 9.12 6.08 -14.68
CA ASN A 199 7.99 5.16 -14.62
C ASN A 199 8.14 4.26 -13.40
N VAL A 200 7.12 4.17 -12.56
CA VAL A 200 7.09 3.33 -11.36
C VAL A 200 5.97 2.30 -11.47
N ILE A 201 6.13 1.18 -10.78
CA ILE A 201 5.11 0.15 -10.69
C ILE A 201 4.75 -0.01 -9.22
N TYR A 202 3.55 0.39 -8.82
CA TYR A 202 3.00 0.10 -7.52
C TYR A 202 2.51 -1.35 -7.48
N SER A 203 2.79 -2.06 -6.40
CA SER A 203 2.39 -3.45 -6.23
C SER A 203 1.85 -3.76 -4.84
N VAL A 204 0.84 -4.63 -4.77
CA VAL A 204 0.34 -5.25 -3.55
C VAL A 204 0.33 -6.77 -3.70
N ASP A 205 0.81 -7.49 -2.70
CA ASP A 205 0.60 -8.93 -2.58
C ASP A 205 -0.67 -9.19 -1.73
N PRO A 206 -1.78 -9.69 -2.32
CA PRO A 206 -3.01 -9.94 -1.58
C PRO A 206 -2.85 -11.03 -0.50
N THR A 207 -1.87 -11.94 -0.63
CA THR A 207 -1.63 -12.98 0.37
C THR A 207 -0.97 -12.45 1.63
N ALA A 208 -0.14 -11.41 1.50
CA ALA A 208 0.40 -10.68 2.64
C ALA A 208 -0.71 -9.99 3.45
N LEU A 209 -1.84 -9.68 2.79
CA LEU A 209 -3.04 -9.11 3.40
C LEU A 209 -4.06 -10.18 3.84
N GLY A 210 -3.73 -11.46 3.74
CA GLY A 210 -4.54 -12.58 4.25
C GLY A 210 -5.57 -13.16 3.30
N PHE A 211 -5.51 -12.80 2.02
CA PHE A 211 -6.37 -13.36 0.98
C PHE A 211 -5.71 -14.48 0.19
N SER A 212 -6.50 -15.22 -0.57
CA SER A 212 -6.01 -16.17 -1.56
C SER A 212 -5.47 -15.46 -2.81
N VAL A 213 -4.59 -16.14 -3.55
CA VAL A 213 -4.14 -15.69 -4.88
C VAL A 213 -5.22 -15.82 -5.95
N LEU A 214 -6.25 -16.63 -5.73
CA LEU A 214 -7.28 -16.91 -6.75
C LEU A 214 -8.44 -15.93 -6.68
N GLN A 215 -8.82 -15.51 -5.47
CA GLN A 215 -9.96 -14.65 -5.23
C GLN A 215 -9.68 -13.72 -4.06
N PHE A 216 -9.64 -12.43 -4.33
CA PHE A 216 -9.29 -11.36 -3.39
C PHE A 216 -10.19 -10.15 -3.69
N PRO A 217 -10.40 -9.23 -2.73
CA PRO A 217 -11.23 -8.05 -2.98
C PRO A 217 -10.58 -7.15 -4.04
N GLN A 218 -11.38 -6.31 -4.69
CA GLN A 218 -10.87 -5.34 -5.65
C GLN A 218 -10.00 -4.29 -4.92
N PHE A 219 -8.80 -4.04 -5.46
CA PHE A 219 -7.92 -2.96 -4.99
C PHE A 219 -7.90 -1.83 -6.01
N GLU A 220 -8.00 -0.62 -5.52
CA GLU A 220 -8.00 0.61 -6.30
C GLU A 220 -6.87 1.50 -5.83
N LEU A 221 -6.04 1.98 -6.77
CA LEU A 221 -5.07 3.03 -6.53
C LEU A 221 -5.58 4.31 -7.18
N ASP A 222 -5.75 5.36 -6.38
CA ASP A 222 -6.30 6.65 -6.80
C ASP A 222 -7.65 6.54 -7.55
N GLY A 223 -8.48 5.57 -7.14
CA GLY A 223 -9.78 5.29 -7.74
C GLY A 223 -9.72 4.49 -9.05
N ILE A 224 -8.55 3.98 -9.40
CA ILE A 224 -8.33 3.15 -10.59
C ILE A 224 -8.00 1.72 -10.15
N ASN A 225 -8.71 0.75 -10.72
CA ASN A 225 -8.49 -0.66 -10.43
C ASN A 225 -7.06 -1.09 -10.73
N MET A 226 -6.45 -1.79 -9.77
CA MET A 226 -5.17 -2.46 -9.98
C MET A 226 -5.37 -3.74 -10.80
N VAL A 227 -4.35 -4.12 -11.57
CA VAL A 227 -4.39 -5.27 -12.47
C VAL A 227 -3.58 -6.42 -11.89
N SER A 228 -4.12 -7.62 -11.96
CA SER A 228 -3.42 -8.84 -11.57
C SER A 228 -2.23 -9.12 -12.50
N TRP A 229 -1.05 -9.31 -11.90
CA TRP A 229 0.19 -9.66 -12.59
C TRP A 229 0.91 -10.78 -11.84
N GLN A 230 1.15 -11.87 -12.55
CA GLN A 230 1.96 -12.98 -12.06
C GLN A 230 3.29 -12.98 -12.83
N PRO A 231 4.43 -12.76 -12.16
CA PRO A 231 5.73 -12.84 -12.82
C PRO A 231 5.94 -14.25 -13.39
N GLN A 232 6.66 -14.35 -14.51
CA GLN A 232 6.99 -15.64 -15.12
C GLN A 232 7.70 -16.53 -14.09
N ASN A 233 7.26 -17.78 -13.98
CA ASN A 233 7.78 -18.78 -13.04
C ASN A 233 7.59 -18.42 -11.54
N SER A 234 6.67 -17.52 -11.20
CA SER A 234 6.33 -17.19 -9.81
C SER A 234 5.01 -17.83 -9.38
N THR A 235 4.94 -18.31 -8.14
CA THR A 235 3.67 -18.68 -7.48
C THR A 235 2.98 -17.46 -6.83
N SER A 236 3.69 -16.33 -6.71
CA SER A 236 3.15 -15.10 -6.15
C SER A 236 2.39 -14.30 -7.20
N LEU A 237 1.20 -13.83 -6.82
CA LEU A 237 0.41 -12.89 -7.58
C LEU A 237 0.60 -11.49 -6.98
N TYR A 238 0.80 -10.49 -7.84
CA TYR A 238 0.80 -9.09 -7.45
C TYR A 238 -0.35 -8.35 -8.11
N LEU A 239 -0.96 -7.41 -7.40
CA LEU A 239 -1.83 -6.40 -7.98
C LEU A 239 -0.98 -5.19 -8.29
N ILE A 240 -0.92 -4.80 -9.56
CA ILE A 240 -0.05 -3.73 -10.02
C ILE A 240 -0.79 -2.56 -10.64
N ARG A 241 -0.20 -1.37 -10.48
CA ARG A 241 -0.57 -0.17 -11.21
C ARG A 241 0.69 0.60 -11.56
N THR A 242 0.81 1.01 -12.81
CA THR A 242 1.93 1.84 -13.28
C THR A 242 1.60 3.31 -13.15
N ASP A 243 2.60 4.11 -12.83
CA ASP A 243 2.50 5.56 -12.78
C ASP A 243 3.79 6.23 -13.25
N THR A 244 3.73 7.54 -13.47
CA THR A 244 4.85 8.37 -13.90
C THR A 244 5.11 9.45 -12.86
N LEU A 245 6.31 9.45 -12.29
CA LEU A 245 6.77 10.50 -11.39
C LEU A 245 7.56 11.55 -12.16
N GLU A 246 7.15 12.81 -12.06
CA GLU A 246 7.86 13.92 -12.66
C GLU A 246 9.14 14.27 -11.88
N PRO A 247 10.10 14.96 -12.52
CA PRO A 247 11.30 15.45 -11.86
C PRO A 247 11.02 16.23 -10.57
N GLY A 248 11.67 15.85 -9.47
CA GLY A 248 11.56 16.52 -8.17
C GLY A 248 10.20 16.39 -7.48
N GLU A 249 9.31 15.55 -8.03
CA GLU A 249 7.95 15.41 -7.52
C GLU A 249 7.91 14.66 -6.19
N ILE A 250 7.09 15.19 -5.29
CA ILE A 250 6.57 14.48 -4.13
C ILE A 250 5.10 14.19 -4.42
N SER A 251 4.80 12.94 -4.76
CA SER A 251 3.45 12.50 -5.07
C SER A 251 2.81 11.84 -3.85
N MET A 252 1.52 12.09 -3.69
CA MET A 252 0.66 11.53 -2.64
C MET A 252 -0.39 10.67 -3.32
N HIS A 253 -0.53 9.43 -2.87
CA HIS A 253 -1.44 8.45 -3.44
C HIS A 253 -2.25 7.77 -2.35
N TRP A 254 -3.40 7.22 -2.74
CA TRP A 254 -4.23 6.40 -1.86
C TRP A 254 -4.57 5.07 -2.51
N ILE A 255 -4.46 4.00 -1.74
CA ILE A 255 -4.97 2.68 -2.10
C ILE A 255 -6.15 2.33 -1.21
N LYS A 256 -7.18 1.72 -1.81
CA LYS A 256 -8.38 1.26 -1.13
C LYS A 256 -8.76 -0.14 -1.55
N SER A 257 -9.33 -0.89 -0.61
CA SER A 257 -10.05 -2.12 -0.91
C SER A 257 -11.24 -2.29 0.02
N ILE A 258 -12.29 -2.95 -0.48
CA ILE A 258 -13.49 -3.26 0.28
C ILE A 258 -13.70 -4.77 0.25
N TRP A 259 -13.67 -5.37 1.44
CA TRP A 259 -13.99 -6.77 1.63
C TRP A 259 -15.31 -6.89 2.38
N THR A 260 -16.16 -7.81 1.92
CA THR A 260 -17.48 -8.07 2.48
C THR A 260 -17.61 -9.54 2.81
N ILE A 261 -18.13 -9.81 3.99
CA ILE A 261 -18.48 -11.14 4.44
C ILE A 261 -19.89 -11.11 5.04
N SER A 262 -20.71 -12.08 4.69
CA SER A 262 -22.09 -12.21 5.16
C SER A 262 -22.36 -13.63 5.61
N LYS A 263 -23.40 -13.79 6.41
CA LYS A 263 -23.91 -15.09 6.80
C LYS A 263 -25.42 -15.17 6.69
N GLU A 264 -25.88 -16.37 6.40
CA GLU A 264 -27.26 -16.80 6.54
C GLU A 264 -27.29 -17.93 7.58
N GLU A 265 -28.25 -17.89 8.52
CA GLU A 265 -28.40 -18.89 9.56
C GLU A 265 -29.76 -19.58 9.46
N LEU A 266 -29.76 -20.90 9.62
CA LEU A 266 -30.96 -21.73 9.70
C LEU A 266 -30.87 -22.55 10.98
N GLU A 267 -31.87 -22.43 11.85
CA GLU A 267 -31.94 -23.15 13.12
C GLU A 267 -33.25 -23.90 13.26
N PHE A 268 -33.18 -25.17 13.63
CA PHE A 268 -34.35 -26.02 13.84
C PHE A 268 -34.06 -27.16 14.82
N PRO A 269 -35.08 -27.70 15.51
CA PRO A 269 -34.92 -28.89 16.34
C PRO A 269 -34.61 -30.12 15.47
N ALA A 270 -33.62 -30.91 15.86
CA ALA A 270 -33.15 -32.07 15.09
C ALA A 270 -32.56 -33.15 16.00
N LYS A 271 -32.57 -34.41 15.54
CA LYS A 271 -31.80 -35.49 16.17
C LYS A 271 -30.39 -35.56 15.58
N LEU A 272 -29.50 -36.29 16.24
CA LEU A 272 -28.13 -36.52 15.75
C LEU A 272 -28.10 -37.19 14.37
N GLU A 273 -29.06 -38.07 14.06
CA GLU A 273 -29.19 -38.68 12.74
C GLU A 273 -29.52 -37.64 11.65
N ASP A 274 -30.45 -36.73 11.93
CA ASP A 274 -30.79 -35.63 11.02
C ASP A 274 -29.58 -34.72 10.81
N PHE A 275 -28.85 -34.39 11.89
CA PHE A 275 -27.60 -33.62 11.81
C PHE A 275 -26.57 -34.26 10.87
N ARG A 276 -26.37 -35.58 10.97
CA ARG A 276 -25.44 -36.32 10.12
C ARG A 276 -25.85 -36.32 8.65
N ASN A 277 -27.16 -36.29 8.38
CA ASN A 277 -27.71 -36.27 7.02
C ASN A 277 -27.65 -34.88 6.35
N ILE A 278 -27.36 -33.81 7.09
CA ILE A 278 -27.12 -32.49 6.49
C ILE A 278 -25.76 -32.51 5.81
N LEU A 279 -25.75 -32.52 4.47
CA LEU A 279 -24.53 -32.48 3.66
C LEU A 279 -24.22 -31.10 3.08
N ASP A 280 -25.25 -30.27 2.95
CA ASP A 280 -25.18 -28.92 2.38
C ASP A 280 -26.34 -28.05 2.89
N TRP A 281 -26.29 -26.76 2.58
CA TRP A 281 -27.33 -25.77 2.91
C TRP A 281 -28.71 -26.15 2.36
N GLN A 282 -28.78 -26.68 1.14
CA GLN A 282 -30.06 -27.01 0.50
C GLN A 282 -30.77 -28.17 1.22
N THR A 283 -30.01 -29.15 1.69
CA THR A 283 -30.49 -30.28 2.50
C THR A 283 -30.96 -29.79 3.87
N ALA A 284 -30.21 -28.85 4.48
CA ALA A 284 -30.63 -28.21 5.73
C ALA A 284 -31.97 -27.47 5.58
N GLN A 285 -32.17 -26.71 4.50
CA GLN A 285 -33.43 -26.01 4.22
C GLN A 285 -34.61 -26.98 4.14
N LYS A 286 -34.48 -28.08 3.39
CA LYS A 286 -35.52 -29.11 3.29
C LYS A 286 -35.82 -29.78 4.64
N LEU A 287 -34.79 -30.03 5.44
CA LEU A 287 -34.99 -30.63 6.77
C LEU A 287 -35.66 -29.65 7.75
N ALA A 288 -35.30 -28.36 7.69
CA ALA A 288 -35.94 -27.33 8.51
C ALA A 288 -37.41 -27.14 8.18
N GLU A 289 -37.80 -27.19 6.90
CA GLU A 289 -39.21 -27.13 6.47
C GLU A 289 -40.04 -28.31 7.01
N ASN A 290 -39.41 -29.49 7.11
CA ASN A 290 -40.04 -30.71 7.59
C ASN A 290 -39.91 -30.92 9.11
N ALA A 291 -39.10 -30.10 9.79
CA ALA A 291 -38.91 -30.13 11.23
C ALA A 291 -40.22 -29.67 11.89
N ALA A 292 -41.10 -30.63 12.20
CA ALA A 292 -42.26 -30.38 13.03
C ALA A 292 -41.82 -29.73 14.34
N LYS A 293 -42.63 -28.80 14.88
CA LYS A 293 -42.44 -28.16 16.20
C LYS A 293 -42.54 -29.19 17.35
N GLY A 294 -41.69 -30.19 17.35
CA GLY A 294 -41.49 -31.14 18.44
C GLY A 294 -40.64 -30.49 19.52
N LYS A 295 -40.91 -30.85 20.78
CA LYS A 295 -40.04 -30.53 21.91
C LYS A 295 -38.81 -31.43 21.83
N SER A 296 -37.78 -31.00 21.10
CA SER A 296 -36.44 -31.59 21.15
C SER A 296 -35.57 -30.66 21.97
N ASP A 297 -34.79 -31.22 22.90
CA ASP A 297 -33.81 -30.45 23.69
C ASP A 297 -32.54 -30.15 22.84
N THR A 298 -32.36 -30.88 21.73
CA THR A 298 -31.27 -30.69 20.77
C THR A 298 -31.69 -29.92 19.55
N TYR A 299 -30.81 -29.02 19.11
CA TYR A 299 -30.99 -28.15 17.96
C TYR A 299 -29.80 -28.28 17.02
N VAL A 300 -30.08 -28.07 15.73
CA VAL A 300 -29.03 -27.84 14.73
C VAL A 300 -29.11 -26.40 14.27
N ARG A 301 -27.95 -25.76 14.15
CA ARG A 301 -27.76 -24.50 13.45
C ARG A 301 -26.85 -24.74 12.27
N VAL A 302 -27.35 -24.46 11.06
CA VAL A 302 -26.56 -24.45 9.84
C VAL A 302 -26.29 -23.00 9.49
N ILE A 303 -25.04 -22.68 9.16
CA ILE A 303 -24.59 -21.32 8.87
C ILE A 303 -23.89 -21.37 7.53
N LYS A 304 -24.43 -20.63 6.57
CA LYS A 304 -23.80 -20.38 5.29
C LYS A 304 -23.10 -19.03 5.36
N ILE A 305 -21.83 -18.98 4.99
CA ILE A 305 -20.98 -17.80 5.01
C ILE A 305 -20.55 -17.53 3.58
N ASP A 306 -20.84 -16.33 3.10
CA ASP A 306 -20.52 -15.88 1.76
C ASP A 306 -19.59 -14.66 1.83
N SER A 307 -18.57 -14.65 0.98
CA SER A 307 -17.61 -13.56 0.89
C SER A 307 -17.26 -13.22 -0.56
N ASN A 308 -16.97 -11.95 -0.82
CA ASN A 308 -16.47 -11.53 -2.13
C ASN A 308 -14.99 -11.87 -2.36
N ALA A 309 -14.31 -12.48 -1.38
CA ALA A 309 -12.92 -12.90 -1.46
C ALA A 309 -12.69 -14.22 -0.72
N ASP A 310 -11.67 -14.97 -1.14
CA ASP A 310 -11.16 -16.11 -0.40
C ASP A 310 -10.16 -15.64 0.66
N VAL A 311 -10.27 -16.21 1.86
CA VAL A 311 -9.30 -16.01 2.94
C VAL A 311 -8.25 -17.11 2.93
N SER A 312 -6.98 -16.77 3.18
CA SER A 312 -5.88 -17.74 3.23
C SER A 312 -5.38 -18.02 4.65
N ASN A 313 -5.48 -17.03 5.54
CA ASN A 313 -4.99 -17.12 6.92
C ASN A 313 -5.91 -16.42 7.94
N VAL A 314 -7.15 -16.15 7.55
CA VAL A 314 -8.17 -15.53 8.42
C VAL A 314 -9.07 -16.62 9.00
N THR A 315 -9.39 -16.51 10.29
CA THR A 315 -10.39 -17.31 10.99
C THR A 315 -11.63 -16.45 11.24
N VAL A 316 -12.78 -16.92 10.77
CA VAL A 316 -14.07 -16.26 11.00
C VAL A 316 -14.72 -16.88 12.24
N LEU A 317 -14.97 -16.05 13.25
CA LEU A 317 -15.62 -16.42 14.50
C LEU A 317 -17.11 -16.11 14.39
N VAL A 318 -17.96 -17.14 14.41
CA VAL A 318 -19.42 -16.94 14.32
C VAL A 318 -20.06 -17.19 15.68
N PRO A 319 -20.71 -16.20 16.30
CA PRO A 319 -21.39 -16.38 17.59
C PRO A 319 -22.60 -17.31 17.51
N LEU A 320 -22.71 -18.19 18.50
CA LEU A 320 -23.84 -19.09 18.70
C LEU A 320 -24.80 -18.46 19.73
N LYS A 321 -25.74 -17.62 19.26
CA LYS A 321 -26.60 -16.77 20.12
C LYS A 321 -27.43 -17.51 21.19
N ASP A 322 -27.65 -18.81 21.04
CA ASP A 322 -28.51 -19.64 21.91
C ASP A 322 -27.72 -20.70 22.71
N VAL A 323 -26.40 -20.56 22.77
CA VAL A 323 -25.48 -21.47 23.47
C VAL A 323 -24.81 -20.70 24.62
N GLU A 324 -24.97 -21.17 25.86
CA GLU A 324 -24.43 -20.49 27.05
C GLU A 324 -23.01 -20.95 27.41
N ASP A 325 -22.70 -22.22 27.14
CA ASP A 325 -21.40 -22.83 27.45
C ASP A 325 -20.86 -23.64 26.26
N GLU A 326 -19.53 -23.72 26.13
CA GLU A 326 -18.88 -24.53 25.08
C GLU A 326 -19.30 -26.00 25.17
N SER A 327 -19.54 -26.49 26.39
CA SER A 327 -19.96 -27.88 26.65
C SER A 327 -21.38 -28.21 26.19
N ASP A 328 -22.21 -27.21 25.87
CA ASP A 328 -23.53 -27.43 25.29
C ASP A 328 -23.46 -27.76 23.79
N VAL A 329 -22.32 -27.44 23.14
CA VAL A 329 -22.06 -27.85 21.76
C VAL A 329 -21.60 -29.29 21.74
N VAL A 330 -22.42 -30.14 21.12
CA VAL A 330 -22.13 -31.57 20.98
C VAL A 330 -21.18 -31.81 19.81
N GLU A 331 -21.41 -31.14 18.68
CA GLU A 331 -20.62 -31.35 17.47
C GLU A 331 -20.69 -30.11 16.55
N ALA A 332 -19.56 -29.68 15.98
CA ALA A 332 -19.50 -28.61 14.98
C ALA A 332 -18.64 -29.08 13.81
N VAL A 333 -19.16 -28.93 12.58
CA VAL A 333 -18.61 -29.56 11.36
C VAL A 333 -18.66 -28.56 10.22
N ALA A 334 -17.59 -28.47 9.42
CA ALA A 334 -17.69 -27.80 8.12
C ALA A 334 -18.27 -28.77 7.09
N LEU A 335 -19.18 -28.26 6.27
CA LEU A 335 -19.78 -28.96 5.13
C LEU A 335 -19.00 -28.70 3.84
N THR A 336 -18.16 -27.67 3.83
CA THR A 336 -17.30 -27.27 2.71
C THR A 336 -15.83 -27.28 3.14
N GLY A 337 -14.93 -27.43 2.16
CA GLY A 337 -13.50 -27.38 2.40
C GLY A 337 -12.94 -28.64 3.06
N SER A 338 -11.87 -28.48 3.84
CA SER A 338 -11.01 -29.60 4.29
C SER A 338 -11.07 -29.93 5.78
N ARG A 339 -11.90 -29.23 6.57
CA ARG A 339 -12.08 -29.53 8.00
C ARG A 339 -13.46 -30.06 8.36
N GLU A 340 -13.50 -31.36 8.65
CA GLU A 340 -14.73 -32.02 9.08
C GLU A 340 -15.13 -31.70 10.54
N THR A 341 -14.23 -31.22 11.41
CA THR A 341 -14.59 -30.81 12.78
C THR A 341 -14.06 -29.42 13.09
N LEU A 342 -14.94 -28.57 13.62
CA LEU A 342 -14.67 -27.18 13.95
C LEU A 342 -14.45 -27.01 15.45
N GLN A 343 -13.62 -26.03 15.79
CA GLN A 343 -13.36 -25.67 17.18
C GLN A 343 -14.43 -24.68 17.65
N VAL A 344 -14.80 -24.78 18.91
CA VAL A 344 -15.72 -23.87 19.60
C VAL A 344 -14.96 -23.28 20.78
N GLU A 345 -15.10 -21.97 21.00
CA GLU A 345 -14.44 -21.26 22.09
C GLU A 345 -15.37 -20.20 22.70
N LYS A 346 -15.15 -19.89 23.97
CA LYS A 346 -15.77 -18.81 24.71
C LYS A 346 -14.84 -17.61 24.71
N LEU A 347 -15.32 -16.53 24.11
CA LEU A 347 -14.60 -15.25 24.11
C LEU A 347 -14.59 -14.62 25.51
N GLU A 348 -13.71 -13.65 25.72
CA GLU A 348 -13.59 -12.91 26.99
C GLU A 348 -14.89 -12.20 27.40
N ASP A 349 -15.72 -11.81 26.42
CA ASP A 349 -17.04 -11.21 26.65
C ASP A 349 -18.14 -12.25 26.99
N GLY A 350 -17.76 -13.52 27.08
CA GLY A 350 -18.62 -14.64 27.43
C GLY A 350 -19.39 -15.27 26.27
N LYS A 351 -19.28 -14.75 25.03
CA LYS A 351 -19.95 -15.33 23.87
C LYS A 351 -19.29 -16.63 23.44
N ILE A 352 -20.11 -17.64 23.14
CA ILE A 352 -19.65 -18.87 22.50
C ILE A 352 -19.60 -18.65 21.00
N VAL A 353 -18.45 -18.96 20.39
CA VAL A 353 -18.23 -18.83 18.94
C VAL A 353 -17.74 -20.14 18.35
N VAL A 354 -18.16 -20.43 17.13
CA VAL A 354 -17.53 -21.47 16.31
C VAL A 354 -16.46 -20.83 15.43
N LYS A 355 -15.26 -21.42 15.44
CA LYS A 355 -14.12 -20.97 14.64
C LYS A 355 -14.22 -21.62 13.26
N VAL A 356 -14.38 -20.79 12.23
CA VAL A 356 -14.38 -21.18 10.82
C VAL A 356 -13.03 -20.79 10.20
N PRO A 357 -12.09 -21.74 10.11
CA PRO A 357 -10.78 -21.48 9.51
C PRO A 357 -10.86 -21.27 8.00
N ALA A 358 -9.82 -20.67 7.44
CA ALA A 358 -9.69 -20.40 6.01
C ALA A 358 -9.86 -21.66 5.13
N ASP A 359 -9.43 -22.83 5.61
CA ASP A 359 -9.50 -24.10 4.88
C ASP A 359 -10.91 -24.70 4.77
N ALA A 360 -11.91 -24.10 5.44
CA ALA A 360 -13.34 -24.39 5.29
C ALA A 360 -13.98 -23.60 4.12
N PHE A 361 -13.31 -22.56 3.62
CA PHE A 361 -13.78 -21.76 2.49
C PHE A 361 -13.35 -22.38 1.16
N VAL A 362 -14.25 -22.34 0.18
CA VAL A 362 -14.00 -22.66 -1.22
C VAL A 362 -14.62 -21.56 -2.07
N SER A 363 -13.78 -20.78 -2.76
CA SER A 363 -14.23 -19.69 -3.65
C SER A 363 -15.12 -18.64 -2.97
N GLY A 364 -14.80 -18.28 -1.73
CA GLY A 364 -15.50 -17.29 -0.91
C GLY A 364 -16.69 -17.86 -0.15
N HIS A 365 -16.94 -19.17 -0.24
CA HIS A 365 -18.10 -19.83 0.35
C HIS A 365 -17.69 -20.83 1.42
N ALA A 366 -18.32 -20.74 2.60
CA ALA A 366 -18.22 -21.75 3.64
C ALA A 366 -19.59 -22.12 4.18
N GLU A 367 -19.84 -23.40 4.39
CA GLU A 367 -21.03 -23.89 5.08
C GLU A 367 -20.60 -24.69 6.29
N ILE A 368 -21.24 -24.42 7.42
CA ILE A 368 -20.97 -25.13 8.68
C ILE A 368 -22.28 -25.55 9.32
N LYS A 369 -22.24 -26.61 10.12
CA LYS A 369 -23.35 -27.05 10.94
C LYS A 369 -22.89 -27.28 12.37
N VAL A 370 -23.73 -26.91 13.32
CA VAL A 370 -23.49 -27.04 14.75
C VAL A 370 -24.67 -27.72 15.39
N PHE A 371 -24.42 -28.83 16.08
CA PHE A 371 -25.38 -29.57 16.90
C PHE A 371 -25.13 -29.23 18.36
N TYR A 372 -26.17 -28.75 19.04
CA TYR A 372 -26.05 -28.28 20.42
C TYR A 372 -27.34 -28.50 21.20
N ASN A 373 -27.24 -28.45 22.52
CA ASN A 373 -28.38 -28.48 23.42
C ASN A 373 -28.85 -27.05 23.69
N LYS A 374 -30.12 -26.74 23.39
CA LYS A 374 -30.69 -25.44 23.72
C LYS A 374 -31.17 -25.47 25.16
N GLU A 375 -30.97 -24.37 25.89
CA GLU A 375 -31.23 -24.29 27.33
C GLU A 375 -32.72 -24.54 27.66
N THR A 376 -33.05 -25.81 27.88
CA THR A 376 -33.87 -26.27 29.00
C THR A 376 -33.42 -27.68 29.37
N SER A 377 -33.38 -28.00 30.67
CA SER A 377 -33.64 -29.37 31.18
C SER A 377 -32.51 -30.31 31.65
N TRP A 378 -31.28 -29.87 31.96
CA TRP A 378 -30.43 -30.67 32.89
C TRP A 378 -30.39 -30.06 34.29
N TRP A 379 -29.84 -28.86 34.48
CA TRP A 379 -29.87 -28.19 35.80
C TRP A 379 -31.27 -27.78 36.24
N LYS A 380 -32.10 -27.21 35.35
CA LYS A 380 -33.52 -26.91 35.64
C LYS A 380 -34.33 -28.19 35.89
N SER A 381 -34.10 -29.28 35.15
CA SER A 381 -34.75 -30.58 35.40
C SER A 381 -34.29 -31.23 36.70
N ILE A 382 -33.01 -31.09 37.06
CA ILE A 382 -32.49 -31.54 38.36
C ILE A 382 -33.08 -30.67 39.48
N LEU A 383 -33.12 -29.35 39.33
CA LEU A 383 -33.72 -28.44 40.30
C LEU A 383 -35.23 -28.63 40.44
N ASP A 384 -35.94 -28.91 39.36
CA ASP A 384 -37.38 -29.20 39.37
C ASP A 384 -37.67 -30.61 39.89
N LYS A 385 -36.78 -31.59 39.62
CA LYS A 385 -36.82 -32.90 40.29
C LYS A 385 -36.56 -32.75 41.79
N ILE A 386 -35.56 -31.97 42.21
CA ILE A 386 -35.27 -31.68 43.63
C ILE A 386 -36.43 -30.93 44.27
N ARG A 387 -37.00 -29.91 43.62
CA ARG A 387 -38.17 -29.16 44.11
C ARG A 387 -39.41 -30.03 44.19
N SER A 388 -39.65 -30.91 43.22
CA SER A 388 -40.78 -31.85 43.26
C SER A 388 -40.59 -32.95 44.31
N LEU A 389 -39.35 -33.40 44.54
CA LEU A 389 -39.01 -34.34 45.61
C LEU A 389 -39.19 -33.66 46.98
N MET A 390 -38.71 -32.43 47.15
CA MET A 390 -38.92 -31.60 48.33
C MET A 390 -40.41 -31.34 48.58
N ALA A 391 -41.19 -31.06 47.54
CA ALA A 391 -42.64 -30.87 47.67
C ALA A 391 -43.35 -32.17 48.09
N LYS A 392 -42.94 -33.33 47.56
CA LYS A 392 -43.46 -34.65 47.97
C LYS A 392 -43.06 -35.01 49.41
N ILE A 393 -41.83 -34.69 49.82
CA ILE A 393 -41.36 -34.85 51.19
C ILE A 393 -42.18 -33.94 52.12
N LYS A 394 -42.35 -32.66 51.77
CA LYS A 394 -43.13 -31.71 52.56
C LYS A 394 -44.60 -32.13 52.68
N ALA A 395 -45.21 -32.68 51.62
CA ALA A 395 -46.56 -33.23 51.67
C ALA A 395 -46.67 -34.49 52.55
N MET A 396 -45.65 -35.35 52.58
CA MET A 396 -45.60 -36.51 53.49
C MET A 396 -45.38 -36.13 54.96
N PHE A 397 -44.67 -35.04 55.24
CA PHE A 397 -44.39 -34.59 56.62
C PHE A 397 -45.40 -33.57 57.18
N PHE A 398 -46.24 -32.94 56.35
CA PHE A 398 -47.24 -31.95 56.79
C PHE A 398 -48.70 -32.31 56.44
N GLY A 399 -48.97 -33.51 55.92
CA GLY A 399 -50.32 -34.02 55.61
C GLY A 399 -50.97 -34.82 56.75
N GLY A 400 -50.72 -34.43 58.00
CA GLY A 400 -51.34 -35.01 59.20
C GLY A 400 -51.69 -33.92 60.20
N GLY A 401 -52.86 -33.32 60.01
CA GLY A 401 -53.46 -32.30 60.86
C GLY A 401 -54.87 -32.00 60.39
#